data_AF-A0AAW2UJ13-F1
#
_entry.id   AF-A0AAW2UJ13-F1
#
_cell.length_a   1.000
_cell.length_b   1.000
_cell.length_c   1.000
_cell.angle_alpha   90.00
_cell.angle_beta   90.00
_cell.angle_gamma   90.00
#
_symmetry.space_group_name_H-M   'P 1'
#
loop_
_entity.id
_entity.type
_entity.pdbx_description
1 polymer ?
#
loop_
_entity_poly.entity_id
_entity_poly.type
_entity_poly.pdbx_seq_one_letter_code
_entity_poly.pdbx_strand_id
1 'polypeptide(L)'
;MSQKRQQREEGTSFDERRPRKSPTFKSVVLDVMNLRRLQNLMEPVLEPLIRRVVKEEVDSALTKYIISMKRNCGKDVQPSESRNLQLKFLNAISLPVFTGTRIEGEGCTSMEVALVDVLTGQVVSSGPGSSGKVEIVVLEGDFDGDERDDWTLEEFKNNIVREREGKKPLLTGDVIMTLKGGTGFVGDVLFTDNSSWTRSRKFRLGARLLDDIGGFRVREARSEPFVVRDHRGELYKKHHPPSLSDEVWRLEKIGKDGAFHKRLRKERVNTVQDFLMLLFLDPTRLRNILGTGMSAKMWEVTVEHARTCVLDKKLYLYHTTQKNAVVFDVVGQLMGISSNGHYVPADKLSEAEKAG
;
A
#
# COMPACT_ATOMS: atom_id res chain seq x y z
N MET A 1 4.12 -61.27 -39.48
CA MET A 1 4.34 -62.70 -39.19
C MET A 1 3.34 -63.10 -38.12
N SER A 2 2.37 -63.92 -38.51
CA SER A 2 2.14 -65.27 -37.97
C SER A 2 1.76 -65.26 -36.50
N GLN A 3 0.70 -65.89 -36.02
CA GLN A 3 -0.26 -66.90 -36.47
C GLN A 3 -0.99 -67.20 -35.11
N LYS A 4 -2.20 -67.72 -34.95
CA LYS A 4 -3.30 -68.25 -35.74
C LYS A 4 -4.35 -68.60 -34.65
N ARG A 5 -5.65 -68.32 -34.86
CA ARG A 5 -6.69 -69.28 -35.28
C ARG A 5 -6.91 -70.43 -34.27
N GLN A 6 -8.11 -70.95 -34.05
CA GLN A 6 -9.33 -70.89 -34.85
C GLN A 6 -10.53 -71.37 -34.00
N GLN A 7 -11.69 -70.84 -34.32
CA GLN A 7 -13.00 -71.42 -34.02
C GLN A 7 -13.43 -72.42 -35.12
N ARG A 8 -14.31 -73.34 -34.72
CA ARG A 8 -15.42 -74.01 -35.44
C ARG A 8 -16.25 -74.68 -34.31
N GLU A 9 -17.57 -74.87 -34.32
CA GLU A 9 -18.63 -74.91 -35.32
C GLU A 9 -20.01 -74.71 -34.62
N GLU A 10 -21.03 -74.39 -35.43
CA GLU A 10 -22.49 -74.66 -35.40
C GLU A 10 -23.06 -75.60 -34.29
N GLY A 11 -24.30 -75.57 -33.81
CA GLY A 11 -25.56 -74.88 -34.14
C GLY A 11 -26.76 -75.50 -33.35
N THR A 12 -27.78 -74.68 -33.08
CA THR A 12 -29.24 -74.95 -32.87
C THR A 12 -29.78 -75.94 -31.82
N SER A 13 -30.60 -75.45 -30.86
CA SER A 13 -32.07 -75.70 -30.76
C SER A 13 -32.75 -74.95 -29.58
N PHE A 14 -33.97 -74.43 -29.82
CA PHE A 14 -34.98 -73.96 -28.84
C PHE A 14 -35.75 -75.21 -28.30
N ASP A 15 -36.35 -75.30 -27.11
CA ASP A 15 -37.06 -74.33 -26.28
C ASP A 15 -37.25 -74.86 -24.82
N GLU A 16 -37.78 -74.00 -23.94
CA GLU A 16 -38.41 -74.22 -22.63
C GLU A 16 -37.54 -74.40 -21.37
N ARG A 17 -37.19 -73.27 -20.71
CA ARG A 17 -36.94 -73.24 -19.26
C ARG A 17 -37.66 -72.07 -18.58
N ARG A 18 -38.52 -72.44 -17.62
CA ARG A 18 -39.33 -71.59 -16.73
C ARG A 18 -38.54 -70.42 -16.10
N PRO A 19 -39.20 -69.28 -15.78
CA PRO A 19 -38.52 -68.11 -15.25
C PRO A 19 -37.98 -68.35 -13.83
N ARG A 20 -36.71 -67.99 -13.60
CA ARG A 20 -36.14 -67.87 -12.24
C ARG A 20 -36.88 -66.73 -11.53
N LYS A 21 -37.55 -67.05 -10.42
CA LYS A 21 -38.27 -66.06 -9.59
C LYS A 21 -37.30 -64.97 -9.15
N SER A 22 -37.61 -63.72 -9.47
CA SER A 22 -36.95 -62.55 -8.91
C SER A 22 -37.13 -62.53 -7.38
N PRO A 23 -36.10 -62.13 -6.61
CA PRO A 23 -36.24 -62.01 -5.16
C PRO A 23 -37.35 -61.01 -4.86
N THR A 24 -38.35 -61.44 -4.09
CA THR A 24 -39.47 -60.58 -3.69
C THR A 24 -38.94 -59.42 -2.84
N PHE A 25 -39.53 -58.23 -2.95
CA PHE A 25 -39.14 -57.02 -2.19
C PHE A 25 -38.91 -57.29 -0.68
N LYS A 26 -39.68 -58.21 -0.09
CA LYS A 26 -39.49 -58.68 1.29
C LYS A 26 -38.10 -59.28 1.55
N SER A 27 -37.52 -60.04 0.63
CA SER A 27 -36.18 -60.64 0.77
C SER A 27 -35.07 -59.59 0.74
N VAL A 28 -35.18 -58.60 -0.17
CA VAL A 28 -34.21 -57.50 -0.27
C VAL A 28 -34.27 -56.60 0.97
N VAL A 29 -35.48 -56.32 1.48
CA VAL A 29 -35.64 -55.56 2.73
C VAL A 29 -35.07 -56.35 3.92
N LEU A 30 -35.26 -57.67 3.97
CA LEU A 30 -34.69 -58.52 5.01
C LEU A 30 -33.15 -58.50 4.97
N ASP A 31 -32.56 -58.56 3.78
CA ASP A 31 -31.10 -58.52 3.58
C ASP A 31 -30.50 -57.16 3.97
N VAL A 32 -31.17 -56.05 3.64
CA VAL A 32 -30.75 -54.71 4.05
C VAL A 32 -30.87 -54.52 5.57
N MET A 33 -31.92 -55.06 6.19
CA MET A 33 -32.06 -55.06 7.65
C MET A 33 -30.99 -55.94 8.32
N ASN A 34 -30.61 -57.06 7.69
CA ASN A 34 -29.53 -57.92 8.18
C ASN A 34 -28.14 -57.28 8.02
N LEU A 35 -27.88 -56.56 6.94
CA LEU A 35 -26.66 -55.76 6.74
C LEU A 35 -26.54 -54.62 7.75
N ARG A 36 -27.65 -53.95 8.05
CA ARG A 36 -27.70 -52.89 9.08
C ARG A 36 -27.52 -53.46 10.49
N ARG A 37 -28.03 -54.68 10.76
CA ARG A 37 -27.75 -55.42 12.00
C ARG A 37 -26.27 -55.80 12.10
N LEU A 38 -25.65 -56.26 11.02
CA LEU A 38 -24.22 -56.57 10.97
C LEU A 38 -23.35 -55.32 11.18
N GLN A 39 -23.68 -54.18 10.56
CA GLN A 39 -23.01 -52.91 10.83
C GLN A 39 -23.11 -52.51 12.31
N ASN A 40 -24.31 -52.57 12.90
CA ASN A 40 -24.50 -52.26 14.33
C ASN A 40 -23.81 -53.25 15.27
N LEU A 41 -23.49 -54.47 14.82
CA LEU A 41 -22.74 -55.47 15.59
C LEU A 41 -21.22 -55.32 15.40
N MET A 42 -20.77 -54.86 14.24
CA MET A 42 -19.36 -54.71 13.91
C MET A 42 -18.77 -53.37 14.34
N GLU A 43 -19.55 -52.28 14.31
CA GLU A 43 -19.13 -50.96 14.83
C GLU A 43 -18.59 -51.02 16.27
N PRO A 44 -19.32 -51.58 17.26
CA PRO A 44 -18.85 -51.62 18.65
C PRO A 44 -17.66 -52.57 18.88
N VAL A 45 -17.30 -53.40 17.89
CA VAL A 45 -16.12 -54.29 17.97
C VAL A 45 -14.91 -53.66 17.27
N LEU A 46 -15.11 -53.02 16.12
CA LEU A 46 -14.03 -52.37 15.37
C LEU A 46 -13.64 -51.02 15.94
N GLU A 47 -14.60 -50.21 16.42
CA GLU A 47 -14.30 -48.88 16.97
C GLU A 47 -13.30 -48.96 18.14
N PRO A 48 -13.46 -49.86 19.15
CA PRO A 48 -12.49 -49.96 20.24
C PRO A 48 -11.13 -50.50 19.79
N LEU A 49 -11.10 -51.38 18.77
CA LEU A 49 -9.86 -51.93 18.21
C LEU A 49 -9.08 -50.86 17.43
N ILE A 50 -9.75 -50.11 16.56
CA ILE A 50 -9.17 -48.98 15.82
C ILE A 50 -8.70 -47.92 16.81
N ARG A 51 -9.53 -47.56 17.80
CA ARG A 51 -9.16 -46.59 18.83
C ARG A 51 -7.97 -47.05 19.65
N ARG A 52 -7.84 -48.36 19.93
CA ARG A 52 -6.66 -48.92 20.61
C ARG A 52 -5.42 -48.84 19.74
N VAL A 53 -5.49 -49.22 18.46
CA VAL A 53 -4.36 -49.16 17.53
C VAL A 53 -3.91 -47.71 17.30
N VAL A 54 -4.86 -46.77 17.13
CA VAL A 54 -4.56 -45.34 17.00
C VAL A 54 -3.91 -44.83 18.29
N LYS A 55 -4.42 -45.21 19.46
CA LYS A 55 -3.83 -44.81 20.74
C LYS A 55 -2.43 -45.41 20.91
N GLU A 56 -2.24 -46.68 20.59
CA GLU A 56 -0.94 -47.36 20.65
C GLU A 56 0.06 -46.74 19.67
N GLU A 57 -0.36 -46.32 18.48
CA GLU A 57 0.53 -45.63 17.54
C GLU A 57 0.82 -44.18 17.92
N VAL A 58 -0.15 -43.48 18.50
CA VAL A 58 0.08 -42.15 19.07
C VAL A 58 1.02 -42.25 20.27
N ASP A 59 0.80 -43.21 21.17
CA ASP A 59 1.66 -43.44 22.34
C ASP A 59 3.05 -43.95 21.91
N SER A 60 3.16 -44.76 20.85
CA SER A 60 4.42 -45.19 20.24
C SER A 60 5.17 -44.02 19.58
N ALA A 61 4.48 -43.13 18.87
CA ALA A 61 5.04 -41.91 18.32
C ALA A 61 5.48 -40.94 19.42
N LEU A 62 4.68 -40.78 20.48
CA LEU A 62 5.01 -39.97 21.65
C LEU A 62 6.19 -40.56 22.42
N THR A 63 6.25 -41.89 22.53
CA THR A 63 7.35 -42.60 23.19
C THR A 63 8.62 -42.52 22.37
N LYS A 64 8.57 -42.65 21.03
CA LYS A 64 9.71 -42.38 20.14
C LYS A 64 10.17 -40.93 20.23
N TYR A 65 9.25 -39.98 20.32
CA TYR A 65 9.54 -38.56 20.52
C TYR A 65 10.21 -38.30 21.88
N ILE A 66 9.71 -38.90 22.96
CA ILE A 66 10.29 -38.80 24.30
C ILE A 66 11.66 -39.50 24.37
N ILE A 67 11.83 -40.65 23.71
CA ILE A 67 13.12 -41.37 23.63
C ILE A 67 14.14 -40.57 22.80
N SER A 68 13.71 -39.91 21.72
CA SER A 68 14.51 -38.95 20.95
C SER A 68 14.95 -37.77 21.85
N MET A 69 14.00 -37.18 22.58
CA MET A 69 14.26 -36.09 23.53
C MET A 69 15.22 -36.49 24.65
N LYS A 70 15.09 -37.71 25.19
CA LYS A 70 15.93 -38.23 26.29
C LYS A 70 17.34 -38.62 25.82
N ARG A 71 17.52 -39.03 24.56
CA ARG A 71 18.83 -39.26 23.94
C ARG A 71 19.65 -37.97 23.81
N ASN A 72 19.01 -36.81 23.74
CA ASN A 72 19.68 -35.51 23.70
C ASN A 72 20.17 -35.00 25.07
N CYS A 73 19.96 -35.75 26.17
CA CYS A 73 20.33 -35.34 27.53
C CYS A 73 21.47 -36.21 28.14
N GLY A 74 22.42 -36.64 27.32
CA GLY A 74 23.52 -37.50 27.76
C GLY A 74 24.81 -37.28 27.00
N LYS A 75 25.57 -36.28 27.42
CA LYS A 75 27.01 -35.99 27.23
C LYS A 75 27.62 -36.15 25.81
N ASP A 76 28.13 -35.00 25.38
CA ASP A 76 29.23 -34.73 24.44
C ASP A 76 28.92 -34.55 22.94
N VAL A 77 29.32 -33.34 22.51
CA VAL A 77 29.38 -32.73 21.17
C VAL A 77 28.04 -32.25 20.59
N GLN A 78 27.76 -30.97 20.84
CA GLN A 78 26.74 -30.14 20.19
C GLN A 78 26.76 -30.23 18.66
N PRO A 79 25.67 -30.65 18.00
CA PRO A 79 25.20 -30.02 16.78
C PRO A 79 24.19 -28.95 17.20
N SER A 80 24.62 -27.70 17.16
CA SER A 80 23.81 -26.51 17.41
C SER A 80 22.42 -26.62 16.79
N GLU A 81 21.39 -26.65 17.65
CA GLU A 81 20.00 -26.42 17.23
C GLU A 81 19.95 -25.10 16.46
N SER A 82 19.59 -25.18 15.18
CA SER A 82 19.57 -24.05 14.25
C SER A 82 18.63 -22.96 14.79
N ARG A 83 19.17 -21.89 15.38
CA ARG A 83 18.37 -20.71 15.72
C ARG A 83 17.72 -20.18 14.44
N ASN A 84 16.39 -20.21 14.37
CA ASN A 84 15.63 -19.64 13.26
C ASN A 84 15.60 -18.12 13.46
N LEU A 85 16.52 -17.41 12.78
CA LEU A 85 16.67 -15.97 12.91
C LEU A 85 15.97 -15.26 11.75
N GLN A 86 15.37 -14.09 12.01
CA GLN A 86 14.70 -13.27 11.01
C GLN A 86 14.93 -11.77 11.26
N LEU A 87 15.11 -11.00 10.19
CA LEU A 87 15.05 -9.55 10.23
C LEU A 87 13.59 -9.08 10.19
N LYS A 88 13.27 -8.06 10.98
CA LYS A 88 11.92 -7.47 11.03
C LYS A 88 12.00 -5.95 11.12
N PHE A 89 11.11 -5.26 10.39
CA PHE A 89 10.86 -3.84 10.60
C PHE A 89 10.02 -3.66 11.88
N LEU A 90 10.51 -2.88 12.85
CA LEU A 90 9.82 -2.69 14.12
C LEU A 90 8.67 -1.69 14.04
N ASN A 91 8.79 -0.70 13.17
CA ASN A 91 7.77 0.31 12.89
C ASN A 91 7.26 0.21 11.45
N ALA A 92 6.01 0.63 11.25
CA ALA A 92 5.43 0.79 9.92
C ALA A 92 6.01 2.02 9.22
N ILE A 93 5.95 2.03 7.89
CA ILE A 93 6.40 3.17 7.08
C ILE A 93 5.39 4.31 7.19
N SER A 94 5.87 5.53 7.39
CA SER A 94 5.05 6.75 7.36
C SER A 94 4.55 7.02 5.95
N LEU A 95 3.22 7.11 5.79
CA LEU A 95 2.56 7.39 4.52
C LEU A 95 1.97 8.80 4.53
N PRO A 96 1.96 9.51 3.38
CA PRO A 96 2.43 9.09 2.06
C PRO A 96 3.95 9.23 1.84
N VAL A 97 4.53 8.34 1.03
CA VAL A 97 5.96 8.40 0.64
C VAL A 97 6.10 9.10 -0.71
N PHE A 98 7.07 10.00 -0.83
CA PHE A 98 7.41 10.71 -2.07
C PHE A 98 8.84 10.40 -2.54
N THR A 99 9.10 10.60 -3.83
CA THR A 99 10.46 10.53 -4.37
C THR A 99 11.32 11.67 -3.83
N GLY A 100 12.61 11.45 -3.60
CA GLY A 100 13.52 12.48 -3.10
C GLY A 100 13.24 12.98 -1.67
N THR A 101 12.32 12.35 -0.94
CA THR A 101 12.13 12.52 0.50
C THR A 101 12.68 11.32 1.26
N ARG A 102 13.19 11.54 2.47
CA ARG A 102 13.66 10.46 3.36
C ARG A 102 12.51 9.53 3.72
N ILE A 103 12.77 8.23 3.76
CA ILE A 103 11.84 7.24 4.27
C ILE A 103 11.81 7.33 5.80
N GLU A 104 10.63 7.56 6.36
CA GLU A 104 10.40 7.66 7.80
C GLU A 104 9.46 6.55 8.26
N GLY A 105 9.59 6.18 9.53
CA GLY A 105 8.65 5.34 10.24
C GLY A 105 7.49 6.15 10.83
N GLU A 106 6.45 5.43 11.22
CA GLU A 106 5.24 6.00 11.83
C GLU A 106 5.59 6.96 12.98
N GLY A 107 4.89 8.10 13.03
CA GLY A 107 5.20 9.18 13.97
C GLY A 107 6.43 10.02 13.62
N CYS A 108 6.87 10.05 12.35
CA CYS A 108 8.08 10.75 11.89
C CYS A 108 9.36 10.28 12.62
N THR A 109 9.40 8.99 12.94
CA THR A 109 10.57 8.35 13.56
C THR A 109 11.49 7.77 12.49
N SER A 110 12.73 7.40 12.85
CA SER A 110 13.59 6.65 11.92
C SER A 110 13.06 5.22 11.78
N MET A 111 13.10 4.65 10.58
CA MET A 111 12.74 3.24 10.39
C MET A 111 13.72 2.34 11.17
N GLU A 112 13.20 1.34 11.86
CA GLU A 112 13.99 0.44 12.71
C GLU A 112 13.95 -0.99 12.17
N VAL A 113 15.12 -1.63 12.12
CA VAL A 113 15.27 -3.04 11.74
C VAL A 113 15.87 -3.80 12.92
N ALA A 114 15.27 -4.93 13.27
CA ALA A 114 15.75 -5.79 14.32
C ALA A 114 15.95 -7.23 13.85
N LEU A 115 16.97 -7.89 14.39
CA LEU A 115 17.17 -9.32 14.31
C LEU A 115 16.39 -9.99 15.46
N VAL A 116 15.46 -10.86 15.11
CA VAL A 116 14.53 -11.51 16.03
C VAL A 116 14.69 -13.03 15.90
N ASP A 117 14.64 -13.73 17.04
CA ASP A 117 14.51 -15.17 17.05
C ASP A 117 13.04 -15.55 16.83
N VAL A 118 12.76 -16.30 15.77
CA VAL A 118 11.39 -16.66 15.33
C VAL A 118 10.66 -17.48 16.40
N LEU A 119 11.37 -18.30 17.19
CA LEU A 119 10.75 -19.14 18.22
C LEU A 119 10.33 -18.34 19.45
N THR A 120 11.15 -17.37 19.87
CA THR A 120 10.88 -16.59 21.09
C THR A 120 10.21 -15.24 20.80
N GLY A 121 10.27 -14.76 19.56
CA GLY A 121 9.84 -13.42 19.17
C GLY A 121 10.68 -12.29 19.78
N GLN A 122 11.80 -12.60 20.45
CA GLN A 122 12.64 -11.61 21.10
C GLN A 122 13.81 -11.17 20.22
N VAL A 123 14.22 -9.91 20.41
CA VAL A 123 15.38 -9.33 19.73
C VAL A 123 16.65 -10.03 20.22
N VAL A 124 17.47 -10.47 19.26
CA VAL A 124 18.74 -11.15 19.54
C VAL A 124 19.83 -10.11 19.79
N SER A 125 20.00 -9.75 21.06
CA SER A 125 20.92 -8.69 21.49
C SER A 125 22.40 -9.09 21.49
N SER A 126 22.70 -10.39 21.45
CA SER A 126 24.07 -10.91 21.42
C SER A 126 24.17 -12.22 20.65
N GLY A 127 25.34 -12.47 20.07
CA GLY A 127 25.63 -13.67 19.31
C GLY A 127 25.68 -13.46 17.79
N PRO A 128 25.70 -14.54 17.02
CA PRO A 128 25.90 -14.50 15.57
C PRO A 128 24.81 -13.65 14.87
N GLY A 129 25.23 -12.66 14.08
CA GLY A 129 24.33 -11.75 13.36
C GLY A 129 23.89 -10.48 14.10
N SER A 130 24.06 -10.41 15.43
CA SER A 130 23.64 -9.25 16.25
C SER A 130 24.37 -7.93 15.90
N SER A 131 25.52 -8.01 15.23
CA SER A 131 26.29 -6.86 14.75
C SER A 131 26.54 -6.88 13.24
N GLY A 132 25.69 -7.61 12.50
CA GLY A 132 25.86 -7.77 11.06
C GLY A 132 25.42 -6.56 10.24
N LYS A 133 25.93 -6.47 9.01
CA LYS A 133 25.52 -5.48 8.02
C LYS A 133 24.23 -5.90 7.33
N VAL A 134 23.27 -4.98 7.29
CA VAL A 134 21.97 -5.15 6.65
C VAL A 134 21.86 -4.15 5.49
N GLU A 135 21.40 -4.63 4.34
CA GLU A 135 21.09 -3.82 3.18
C GLU A 135 19.58 -3.69 3.03
N ILE A 136 19.12 -2.46 2.83
CA ILE A 136 17.74 -2.14 2.48
C ILE A 136 17.58 -2.28 0.96
N VAL A 137 16.55 -3.00 0.53
CA VAL A 137 16.26 -3.21 -0.90
C VAL A 137 14.80 -2.87 -1.19
N VAL A 138 14.47 -2.69 -2.46
CA VAL A 138 13.08 -2.51 -2.91
C VAL A 138 12.57 -3.83 -3.47
N LEU A 139 11.40 -4.23 -3.03
CA LEU A 139 10.70 -5.43 -3.50
C LEU A 139 9.44 -5.02 -4.27
N GLU A 140 8.98 -5.91 -5.16
CA GLU A 140 7.73 -5.71 -5.89
C GLU A 140 6.54 -5.66 -4.92
N GLY A 141 5.60 -4.74 -5.16
CA GLY A 141 4.49 -4.50 -4.23
C GLY A 141 3.53 -5.69 -4.07
N ASP A 142 3.47 -6.57 -5.06
CA ASP A 142 2.68 -7.80 -5.04
C ASP A 142 3.48 -9.05 -4.67
N PHE A 143 4.67 -8.86 -4.08
CA PHE A 143 5.39 -9.93 -3.40
C PHE A 143 4.66 -10.28 -2.08
N ASP A 144 3.55 -10.98 -2.24
CA ASP A 144 2.81 -11.64 -1.18
C ASP A 144 3.46 -13.00 -0.95
N GLY A 145 3.73 -13.35 0.30
CA GLY A 145 4.38 -14.62 0.61
C GLY A 145 3.41 -15.78 0.38
N ASP A 146 3.89 -17.01 0.55
CA ASP A 146 2.99 -18.16 0.64
C ASP A 146 1.96 -17.97 1.76
N GLU A 147 0.95 -18.84 1.89
CA GLU A 147 -0.04 -18.77 3.00
C GLU A 147 0.59 -18.77 4.42
N ARG A 148 1.87 -19.11 4.53
CA ARG A 148 2.67 -19.09 5.77
C ARG A 148 3.67 -17.94 5.86
N ASP A 149 3.62 -16.98 4.96
CA ASP A 149 4.56 -15.85 4.89
C ASP A 149 6.04 -16.31 4.88
N ASP A 150 6.27 -17.44 4.20
CA ASP A 150 7.59 -18.01 3.98
C ASP A 150 7.99 -17.80 2.52
N TRP A 151 9.29 -17.63 2.28
CA TRP A 151 9.85 -17.50 0.95
C TRP A 151 11.29 -18.03 0.92
N THR A 152 11.73 -18.44 -0.26
CA THR A 152 13.12 -18.85 -0.51
C THR A 152 14.04 -17.64 -0.73
N LEU A 153 15.34 -17.83 -0.56
CA LEU A 153 16.34 -16.78 -0.83
C LEU A 153 16.30 -16.36 -2.30
N GLU A 154 16.04 -17.32 -3.19
CA GLU A 154 15.89 -17.13 -4.63
C GLU A 154 14.64 -16.31 -4.95
N GLU A 155 13.50 -16.62 -4.34
CA GLU A 155 12.26 -15.84 -4.47
C GLU A 155 12.46 -14.39 -4.01
N PHE A 156 13.10 -14.18 -2.85
CA PHE A 156 13.40 -12.83 -2.38
C PHE A 156 14.26 -12.07 -3.39
N LYS A 157 15.35 -12.68 -3.87
CA LYS A 157 16.26 -12.07 -4.86
C LYS A 157 15.56 -11.77 -6.19
N ASN A 158 14.66 -12.63 -6.65
CA ASN A 158 13.92 -12.46 -7.89
C ASN A 158 12.88 -11.34 -7.81
N ASN A 159 12.38 -11.03 -6.61
CA ASN A 159 11.42 -9.96 -6.38
C ASN A 159 12.06 -8.59 -6.11
N ILE A 160 13.40 -8.50 -6.07
CA ILE A 160 14.10 -7.22 -5.94
C ILE A 160 13.90 -6.40 -7.22
N VAL A 161 13.27 -5.24 -7.06
CA VAL A 161 13.01 -4.31 -8.15
C VAL A 161 14.29 -3.56 -8.48
N ARG A 162 14.68 -3.60 -9.76
CA ARG A 162 15.78 -2.80 -10.29
C ARG A 162 15.26 -1.52 -10.91
N GLU A 163 16.13 -0.53 -11.02
CA GLU A 163 15.85 0.71 -11.74
C GLU A 163 15.53 0.47 -13.22
N ARG A 164 14.84 1.43 -13.84
CA ARG A 164 14.63 1.41 -15.29
C ARG A 164 15.94 1.66 -16.02
N GLU A 165 16.02 1.14 -17.24
CA GLU A 165 17.19 1.32 -18.11
C GLU A 165 17.54 2.82 -18.25
N GLY A 166 18.81 3.16 -17.98
CA GLY A 166 19.31 4.54 -18.02
C GLY A 166 18.93 5.43 -16.83
N LYS A 167 18.33 4.89 -15.76
CA LYS A 167 18.06 5.63 -14.51
C LYS A 167 19.11 5.36 -13.43
N LYS A 168 19.10 6.23 -12.41
CA LYS A 168 19.87 6.01 -11.18
C LYS A 168 19.27 4.83 -10.39
N PRO A 169 20.03 4.23 -9.45
CA PRO A 169 19.50 3.22 -8.55
C PRO A 169 18.20 3.68 -7.88
N LEU A 170 17.27 2.73 -7.67
CA LEU A 170 15.93 3.04 -7.17
C LEU A 170 15.94 3.64 -5.76
N LEU A 171 16.91 3.22 -4.94
CA LEU A 171 17.24 3.83 -3.65
C LEU A 171 18.59 4.54 -3.71
N THR A 172 18.66 5.68 -3.03
CA THR A 172 19.90 6.45 -2.83
C THR A 172 20.08 6.83 -1.37
N GLY A 173 21.33 7.05 -0.96
CA GLY A 173 21.70 7.42 0.41
C GLY A 173 22.22 6.23 1.21
N ASP A 174 21.89 6.16 2.50
CA ASP A 174 22.45 5.19 3.45
C ASP A 174 21.70 3.85 3.42
N VAL A 175 21.78 3.17 2.29
CA VAL A 175 21.06 1.92 2.02
C VAL A 175 21.60 0.73 2.84
N ILE A 176 22.86 0.81 3.27
CA ILE A 176 23.51 -0.22 4.10
C ILE A 176 23.68 0.33 5.52
N MET A 177 23.25 -0.47 6.49
CA MET A 177 23.31 -0.16 7.91
C MET A 177 23.95 -1.31 8.68
N THR A 178 24.45 -1.05 9.88
CA THR A 178 25.02 -2.09 10.76
C THR A 178 24.17 -2.21 12.01
N LEU A 179 23.78 -3.45 12.36
CA LEU A 179 23.08 -3.72 13.60
C LEU A 179 24.01 -3.50 14.80
N LYS A 180 23.46 -3.03 15.92
CA LYS A 180 24.13 -2.90 17.21
C LYS A 180 23.27 -3.55 18.26
N GLY A 181 23.73 -4.66 18.82
CA GLY A 181 22.93 -5.44 19.76
C GLY A 181 21.60 -5.91 19.16
N GLY A 182 21.63 -6.35 17.90
CA GLY A 182 20.47 -6.88 17.19
C GLY A 182 19.52 -5.84 16.61
N THR A 183 19.72 -4.54 16.83
CA THR A 183 18.86 -3.46 16.31
C THR A 183 19.64 -2.43 15.52
N GLY A 184 19.01 -1.79 14.55
CA GLY A 184 19.60 -0.68 13.83
C GLY A 184 18.55 0.27 13.28
N PHE A 185 18.98 1.50 13.00
CA PHE A 185 18.15 2.54 12.39
C PHE A 185 18.53 2.71 10.92
N VAL A 186 17.53 2.77 10.05
CA VAL A 186 17.70 3.11 8.65
C VAL A 186 18.07 4.60 8.56
N GLY A 187 19.14 4.89 7.83
CA GLY A 187 19.66 6.25 7.64
C GLY A 187 18.83 7.09 6.68
N ASP A 188 19.49 7.97 5.94
CA ASP A 188 18.85 8.83 4.94
C ASP A 188 18.67 8.06 3.63
N VAL A 189 17.65 7.21 3.55
CA VAL A 189 17.29 6.46 2.33
C VAL A 189 16.16 7.16 1.59
N LEU A 190 16.32 7.35 0.28
CA LEU A 190 15.35 8.05 -0.57
C LEU A 190 15.04 7.26 -1.84
N PHE A 191 13.79 7.32 -2.30
CA PHE A 191 13.38 6.79 -3.60
C PHE A 191 13.69 7.77 -4.74
N THR A 192 14.26 7.27 -5.84
CA THR A 192 14.58 8.10 -7.02
C THR A 192 13.49 8.08 -8.09
N ASP A 193 12.65 7.04 -8.11
CA ASP A 193 11.52 6.89 -9.03
C ASP A 193 10.25 6.52 -8.25
N ASN A 194 9.09 6.84 -8.82
CA ASN A 194 7.79 6.54 -8.23
C ASN A 194 7.43 5.07 -8.46
N SER A 195 6.36 4.57 -7.83
CA SER A 195 5.92 3.19 -8.00
C SER A 195 4.95 2.99 -9.17
N SER A 196 4.56 4.03 -9.91
CA SER A 196 3.42 3.92 -10.85
C SER A 196 3.71 3.07 -12.10
N TRP A 197 4.98 2.79 -12.38
CA TRP A 197 5.42 2.03 -13.55
C TRP A 197 5.56 0.53 -13.30
N THR A 198 5.54 0.10 -12.04
CA THR A 198 5.56 -1.32 -11.74
C THR A 198 4.19 -1.95 -11.92
N ARG A 199 4.17 -3.28 -12.02
CA ARG A 199 2.95 -4.06 -12.22
C ARG A 199 1.94 -3.84 -11.10
N SER A 200 2.41 -3.87 -9.87
CA SER A 200 1.59 -3.68 -8.66
C SER A 200 1.24 -2.21 -8.36
N ARG A 201 1.91 -1.26 -9.04
CA ARG A 201 1.90 0.18 -8.74
C ARG A 201 2.34 0.52 -7.31
N LYS A 202 2.93 -0.43 -6.61
CA LYS A 202 3.37 -0.34 -5.21
C LYS A 202 4.79 -0.88 -5.09
N PHE A 203 5.46 -0.50 -4.01
CA PHE A 203 6.72 -1.08 -3.59
C PHE A 203 6.56 -1.67 -2.19
N ARG A 204 7.47 -2.58 -1.83
CA ARG A 204 7.73 -3.01 -0.46
C ARG A 204 9.21 -2.72 -0.15
N LEU A 205 9.53 -2.46 1.12
CA LEU A 205 10.92 -2.47 1.56
C LEU A 205 11.30 -3.88 1.99
N GLY A 206 12.48 -4.31 1.55
CA GLY A 206 13.15 -5.50 2.04
C GLY A 206 14.37 -5.14 2.87
N ALA A 207 14.73 -5.97 3.83
CA ALA A 207 16.02 -5.89 4.49
C ALA A 207 16.70 -7.26 4.49
N ARG A 208 17.93 -7.33 3.98
CA ARG A 208 18.70 -8.59 3.94
C ARG A 208 20.03 -8.43 4.64
N LEU A 209 20.48 -9.50 5.28
CA LEU A 209 21.81 -9.54 5.86
C LEU A 209 22.87 -9.76 4.77
N LEU A 210 23.96 -9.01 4.82
CA LEU A 210 25.09 -9.15 3.90
C LEU A 210 26.18 -10.09 4.43
N ASP A 211 26.33 -10.18 5.74
CA ASP A 211 27.38 -10.98 6.36
C ASP A 211 26.96 -12.46 6.39
N ASP A 212 27.86 -13.35 5.97
CA ASP A 212 27.68 -14.78 6.15
C ASP A 212 28.01 -15.15 7.60
N ILE A 213 27.03 -15.68 8.31
CA ILE A 213 27.14 -16.00 9.73
C ILE A 213 27.49 -17.49 9.93
N GLY A 214 28.25 -18.11 9.04
CA GLY A 214 28.77 -19.46 9.27
C GLY A 214 27.69 -20.54 9.29
N GLY A 215 26.75 -20.48 8.36
CA GLY A 215 25.74 -21.52 8.13
C GLY A 215 24.37 -21.31 8.78
N PHE A 216 24.19 -20.25 9.57
CA PHE A 216 22.86 -19.85 10.06
C PHE A 216 22.13 -19.02 9.00
N ARG A 217 20.99 -19.52 8.51
CA ARG A 217 20.11 -18.74 7.60
C ARG A 217 19.35 -17.69 8.42
N VAL A 218 19.60 -16.41 8.14
CA VAL A 218 18.77 -15.30 8.62
C VAL A 218 17.75 -14.97 7.54
N ARG A 219 16.47 -15.05 7.89
CA ARG A 219 15.36 -14.68 6.99
C ARG A 219 15.31 -13.16 6.82
N GLU A 220 15.04 -12.71 5.60
CA GLU A 220 14.94 -11.29 5.26
C GLU A 220 13.70 -10.64 5.90
N ALA A 221 13.74 -9.32 6.06
CA ALA A 221 12.57 -8.53 6.42
C ALA A 221 11.81 -8.12 5.16
N ARG A 222 10.50 -7.98 5.30
CA ARG A 222 9.61 -7.40 4.29
C ARG A 222 8.63 -6.47 4.96
N SER A 223 8.40 -5.29 4.39
CA SER A 223 7.37 -4.35 4.84
C SER A 223 6.01 -4.62 4.19
N GLU A 224 4.98 -3.96 4.71
CA GLU A 224 3.71 -3.78 4.00
C GLU A 224 3.91 -3.02 2.68
N PRO A 225 3.03 -3.23 1.68
CA PRO A 225 3.14 -2.58 0.38
C PRO A 225 2.61 -1.15 0.42
N PHE A 226 3.32 -0.21 -0.21
CA PHE A 226 2.97 1.20 -0.22
C PHE A 226 3.20 1.84 -1.60
N VAL A 227 2.54 2.97 -1.82
CA VAL A 227 2.67 3.75 -3.06
C VAL A 227 3.72 4.83 -2.85
N VAL A 228 4.72 4.87 -3.73
CA VAL A 228 5.69 5.96 -3.80
C VAL A 228 5.23 6.93 -4.88
N ARG A 229 4.94 8.16 -4.49
CA ARG A 229 4.45 9.21 -5.38
C ARG A 229 5.59 10.08 -5.88
N ASP A 230 5.46 10.60 -7.10
CA ASP A 230 6.39 11.62 -7.58
C ASP A 230 6.21 12.90 -6.76
N HIS A 231 7.28 13.36 -6.13
CA HIS A 231 7.29 14.59 -5.33
C HIS A 231 6.93 15.84 -6.15
N ARG A 232 7.14 15.80 -7.48
CA ARG A 232 6.68 16.87 -8.38
C ARG A 232 5.17 17.12 -8.27
N GLY A 233 4.39 16.05 -8.07
CA GLY A 233 2.94 16.15 -7.95
C GLY A 233 2.49 16.91 -6.70
N GLU A 234 3.20 16.72 -5.58
CA GLU A 234 2.90 17.43 -4.33
C GLU A 234 3.38 18.88 -4.38
N LEU A 235 4.62 19.09 -4.87
CA LEU A 235 5.16 20.45 -5.03
C LEU A 235 4.27 21.33 -5.91
N TYR A 236 3.65 20.77 -6.96
CA TYR A 236 2.80 21.52 -7.90
C TYR A 236 1.30 21.40 -7.66
N LYS A 237 0.90 20.81 -6.53
CA LYS A 237 -0.51 20.60 -6.18
C LYS A 237 -1.29 21.91 -6.10
N LYS A 238 -2.53 21.89 -6.60
CA LYS A 238 -3.47 23.01 -6.47
C LYS A 238 -4.06 22.99 -5.07
N HIS A 239 -4.21 24.16 -4.45
CA HIS A 239 -4.78 24.27 -3.12
C HIS A 239 -6.29 24.47 -3.23
N HIS A 240 -7.07 23.70 -2.46
CA HIS A 240 -8.53 23.73 -2.44
C HIS A 240 -9.03 23.85 -0.99
N PRO A 241 -9.45 25.03 -0.51
CA PRO A 241 -9.42 26.31 -1.23
C PRO A 241 -8.00 26.89 -1.33
N PRO A 242 -7.74 27.77 -2.31
CA PRO A 242 -6.49 28.52 -2.35
C PRO A 242 -6.44 29.58 -1.23
N SER A 243 -5.24 29.95 -0.81
CA SER A 243 -4.98 31.01 0.18
C SER A 243 -4.54 32.30 -0.51
N LEU A 244 -4.79 33.47 0.11
CA LEU A 244 -4.42 34.77 -0.47
C LEU A 244 -2.91 34.90 -0.75
N SER A 245 -2.08 34.34 0.13
CA SER A 245 -0.63 34.32 0.02
C SER A 245 -0.08 33.26 -0.94
N ASP A 246 -0.93 32.38 -1.48
CA ASP A 246 -0.48 31.40 -2.46
C ASP A 246 0.02 32.09 -3.72
N GLU A 247 1.08 31.55 -4.33
CA GLU A 247 1.48 31.98 -5.65
C GLU A 247 0.37 31.73 -6.66
N VAL A 248 0.22 32.60 -7.66
CA VAL A 248 -0.90 32.58 -8.62
C VAL A 248 -0.98 31.28 -9.43
N TRP A 249 0.15 30.59 -9.61
CA TRP A 249 0.17 29.28 -10.25
C TRP A 249 -0.45 28.17 -9.40
N ARG A 250 -0.81 28.40 -8.13
CA ARG A 250 -1.62 27.47 -7.34
C ARG A 250 -3.08 27.44 -7.79
N LEU A 251 -3.53 28.41 -8.60
CA LEU A 251 -4.84 28.37 -9.22
C LEU A 251 -4.94 27.30 -10.31
N GLU A 252 -6.12 26.74 -10.49
CA GLU A 252 -6.39 25.83 -11.59
C GLU A 252 -6.06 26.46 -12.96
N LYS A 253 -5.67 25.62 -13.93
CA LYS A 253 -5.30 26.00 -15.31
C LYS A 253 -4.08 26.93 -15.46
N ILE A 254 -3.44 27.37 -14.38
CA ILE A 254 -2.17 28.11 -14.41
C ILE A 254 -1.04 27.20 -13.95
N GLY A 255 -0.14 26.76 -14.83
CA GLY A 255 1.02 25.93 -14.44
C GLY A 255 2.19 26.76 -13.87
N LYS A 256 2.92 26.23 -12.88
CA LYS A 256 4.18 26.83 -12.42
C LYS A 256 5.14 26.97 -13.60
N ASP A 257 5.79 28.12 -13.70
CA ASP A 257 6.66 28.53 -14.81
C ASP A 257 6.06 28.39 -16.23
N GLY A 258 4.74 28.21 -16.33
CA GLY A 258 4.00 28.14 -17.59
C GLY A 258 3.79 29.51 -18.24
N ALA A 259 3.21 29.51 -19.44
CA ALA A 259 2.99 30.74 -20.21
C ALA A 259 2.14 31.78 -19.46
N PHE A 260 1.02 31.36 -18.85
CA PHE A 260 0.15 32.25 -18.07
C PHE A 260 0.85 32.78 -16.81
N HIS A 261 1.55 31.92 -16.08
CA HIS A 261 2.29 32.34 -14.89
C HIS A 261 3.35 33.41 -15.22
N LYS A 262 4.12 33.20 -16.30
CA LYS A 262 5.12 34.19 -16.76
C LYS A 262 4.49 35.52 -17.18
N ARG A 263 3.33 35.50 -17.85
CA ARG A 263 2.60 36.71 -18.26
C ARG A 263 2.07 37.48 -17.05
N LEU A 264 1.43 36.80 -16.10
CA LEU A 264 0.93 37.38 -14.86
C LEU A 264 2.06 38.00 -14.02
N ARG A 265 3.17 37.27 -13.85
CA ARG A 265 4.36 37.74 -13.14
C ARG A 265 4.95 39.00 -13.76
N LYS A 266 4.95 39.11 -15.09
CA LYS A 266 5.43 40.32 -15.80
C LYS A 266 4.63 41.57 -15.42
N GLU A 267 3.33 41.40 -15.19
CA GLU A 267 2.39 42.44 -14.75
C GLU A 267 2.29 42.56 -13.22
N ARG A 268 3.22 41.92 -12.49
CA ARG A 268 3.29 41.89 -11.02
C ARG A 268 2.11 41.21 -10.33
N VAL A 269 1.37 40.36 -11.04
CA VAL A 269 0.35 39.48 -10.45
C VAL A 269 1.04 38.19 -10.02
N ASN A 270 1.50 38.14 -8.77
CA ASN A 270 2.31 37.02 -8.26
C ASN A 270 1.51 36.10 -7.35
N THR A 271 0.53 36.64 -6.63
CA THR A 271 -0.26 35.91 -5.63
C THR A 271 -1.71 35.75 -6.04
N VAL A 272 -2.43 34.86 -5.35
CA VAL A 272 -3.89 34.74 -5.48
C VAL A 272 -4.58 36.04 -5.07
N GLN A 273 -4.06 36.76 -4.07
CA GLN A 273 -4.56 38.08 -3.70
C GLN A 273 -4.43 39.09 -4.86
N ASP A 274 -3.26 39.18 -5.49
CA ASP A 274 -3.06 40.08 -6.65
C ASP A 274 -4.02 39.75 -7.80
N PHE A 275 -4.22 38.45 -8.03
CA PHE A 275 -5.13 37.96 -9.06
C PHE A 275 -6.58 38.36 -8.77
N LEU A 276 -7.05 38.16 -7.53
CA LEU A 276 -8.40 38.55 -7.13
C LEU A 276 -8.59 40.08 -7.15
N MET A 277 -7.60 40.85 -6.70
CA MET A 277 -7.62 42.31 -6.80
C MET A 277 -7.79 42.77 -8.24
N LEU A 278 -6.97 42.25 -9.17
CA LEU A 278 -7.10 42.64 -10.56
C LEU A 278 -8.40 42.12 -11.19
N LEU A 279 -8.91 40.96 -10.76
CA LEU A 279 -10.18 40.41 -11.23
C LEU A 279 -11.37 41.32 -10.86
N PHE A 280 -11.38 41.89 -9.66
CA PHE A 280 -12.47 42.77 -9.21
C PHE A 280 -12.30 44.21 -9.70
N LEU A 281 -11.06 44.72 -9.81
CA LEU A 281 -10.78 46.08 -10.26
C LEU A 281 -10.87 46.22 -11.80
N ASP A 282 -10.29 45.28 -12.54
CA ASP A 282 -10.27 45.32 -14.01
C ASP A 282 -10.19 43.89 -14.61
N PRO A 283 -11.33 43.19 -14.68
CA PRO A 283 -11.38 41.84 -15.25
C PRO A 283 -10.97 41.81 -16.72
N THR A 284 -11.17 42.91 -17.46
CA THR A 284 -10.80 43.00 -18.88
C THR A 284 -9.29 43.03 -19.06
N ARG A 285 -8.58 43.80 -18.26
CA ARG A 285 -7.11 43.81 -18.24
C ARG A 285 -6.56 42.45 -17.83
N LEU A 286 -7.09 41.83 -16.76
CA LEU A 286 -6.64 40.49 -16.37
C LEU A 286 -6.81 39.47 -17.51
N ARG A 287 -7.95 39.55 -18.22
CA ARG A 287 -8.20 38.69 -19.39
C ARG A 287 -7.21 38.95 -20.52
N ASN A 288 -6.88 40.21 -20.79
CA ASN A 288 -5.91 40.59 -21.82
C ASN A 288 -4.49 40.10 -21.49
N ILE A 289 -4.08 40.13 -20.21
CA ILE A 289 -2.77 39.63 -19.76
C ILE A 289 -2.63 38.13 -20.04
N LEU A 290 -3.68 37.36 -19.76
CA LEU A 290 -3.70 35.91 -20.03
C LEU A 290 -3.76 35.62 -21.53
N GLY A 291 -4.45 36.48 -22.28
CA GLY A 291 -4.50 36.50 -23.74
C GLY A 291 -5.28 35.34 -24.34
N THR A 292 -5.21 35.21 -25.67
CA THR A 292 -6.00 34.26 -26.47
C THR A 292 -5.74 32.79 -26.16
N GLY A 293 -4.59 32.46 -25.55
CA GLY A 293 -4.28 31.10 -25.12
C GLY A 293 -5.20 30.58 -24.02
N MET A 294 -5.85 31.47 -23.26
CA MET A 294 -6.80 31.08 -22.22
C MET A 294 -8.21 31.04 -22.78
N SER A 295 -8.73 29.82 -23.00
CA SER A 295 -10.11 29.62 -23.45
C SER A 295 -11.13 30.11 -22.41
N ALA A 296 -12.37 30.37 -22.83
CA ALA A 296 -13.46 30.76 -21.94
C ALA A 296 -13.65 29.77 -20.78
N LYS A 297 -13.65 28.46 -21.09
CA LYS A 297 -13.76 27.40 -20.09
C LYS A 297 -12.59 27.36 -19.11
N MET A 298 -11.35 27.58 -19.57
CA MET A 298 -10.19 27.62 -18.67
C MET A 298 -10.25 28.82 -17.74
N TRP A 299 -10.69 29.98 -18.25
CA TRP A 299 -10.89 31.18 -17.46
C TRP A 299 -11.95 31.00 -16.39
N GLU A 300 -13.13 30.47 -16.75
CA GLU A 300 -14.22 30.21 -15.80
C GLU A 300 -13.73 29.35 -14.63
N VAL A 301 -13.09 28.22 -14.93
CA VAL A 301 -12.53 27.33 -13.90
C VAL A 301 -11.49 28.04 -13.03
N THR A 302 -10.63 28.88 -13.62
CA THR A 302 -9.61 29.63 -12.86
C THR A 302 -10.26 30.64 -11.90
N VAL A 303 -11.27 31.37 -12.39
CA VAL A 303 -11.98 32.40 -11.63
C VAL A 303 -12.83 31.78 -10.53
N GLU A 304 -13.58 30.72 -10.84
CA GLU A 304 -14.35 29.97 -9.83
C GLU A 304 -13.44 29.45 -8.74
N HIS A 305 -12.32 28.83 -9.11
CA HIS A 305 -11.34 28.33 -8.15
C HIS A 305 -10.76 29.45 -7.28
N ALA A 306 -10.36 30.58 -7.87
CA ALA A 306 -9.84 31.72 -7.12
C ALA A 306 -10.89 32.29 -6.14
N ARG A 307 -12.17 32.31 -6.52
CA ARG A 307 -13.28 32.77 -5.67
C ARG A 307 -13.61 31.85 -4.50
N THR A 308 -13.15 30.59 -4.53
CA THR A 308 -13.24 29.72 -3.35
C THR A 308 -12.25 30.10 -2.24
N CYS A 309 -11.31 31.02 -2.51
CA CYS A 309 -10.39 31.56 -1.52
C CYS A 309 -11.14 32.16 -0.32
N VAL A 310 -10.76 31.76 0.89
CA VAL A 310 -11.34 32.32 2.12
C VAL A 310 -10.72 33.68 2.38
N LEU A 311 -11.56 34.72 2.32
CA LEU A 311 -11.14 36.10 2.55
C LEU A 311 -11.13 36.43 4.04
N ASP A 312 -10.13 37.19 4.46
CA ASP A 312 -10.09 37.80 5.80
C ASP A 312 -11.28 38.75 5.96
N LYS A 313 -11.86 38.81 7.17
CA LYS A 313 -12.96 39.75 7.50
C LYS A 313 -12.50 41.22 7.66
N LYS A 314 -11.30 41.54 7.19
CA LYS A 314 -10.75 42.90 7.26
C LYS A 314 -11.39 43.74 6.16
N LEU A 315 -11.83 44.92 6.53
CA LEU A 315 -12.43 45.89 5.63
C LEU A 315 -11.53 47.12 5.56
N TYR A 316 -11.34 47.64 4.35
CA TYR A 316 -10.61 48.87 4.08
C TYR A 316 -11.60 49.99 3.80
N LEU A 317 -11.41 51.13 4.46
CA LEU A 317 -12.23 52.33 4.26
C LEU A 317 -11.42 53.38 3.50
N TYR A 318 -11.94 53.79 2.35
CA TYR A 318 -11.40 54.90 1.59
C TYR A 318 -12.30 56.13 1.75
N HIS A 319 -11.80 57.16 2.44
CA HIS A 319 -12.55 58.38 2.68
C HIS A 319 -12.51 59.29 1.44
N THR A 320 -13.68 59.57 0.86
CA THR A 320 -13.81 60.53 -0.24
C THR A 320 -14.04 61.95 0.28
N THR A 321 -14.74 62.08 1.42
CA THR A 321 -14.91 63.33 2.17
C THR A 321 -14.95 63.03 3.67
N GLN A 322 -15.01 64.05 4.53
CA GLN A 322 -15.11 63.85 5.99
C GLN A 322 -16.33 63.01 6.43
N LYS A 323 -17.37 62.88 5.59
CA LYS A 323 -18.61 62.18 5.93
C LYS A 323 -18.89 60.94 5.08
N ASN A 324 -18.15 60.72 4.00
CA ASN A 324 -18.37 59.63 3.06
C ASN A 324 -17.12 58.77 2.90
N ALA A 325 -17.31 57.45 2.93
CA ALA A 325 -16.26 56.47 2.69
C ALA A 325 -16.76 55.31 1.84
N VAL A 326 -15.89 54.75 1.01
CA VAL A 326 -16.15 53.51 0.28
C VAL A 326 -15.49 52.36 1.03
N VAL A 327 -16.20 51.26 1.18
CA VAL A 327 -15.77 50.09 1.94
C VAL A 327 -15.43 48.96 0.99
N PHE A 328 -14.19 48.47 1.07
CA PHE A 328 -13.69 47.35 0.28
C PHE A 328 -13.28 46.21 1.18
N ASP A 329 -13.30 44.99 0.66
CA ASP A 329 -12.66 43.84 1.29
C ASP A 329 -11.15 43.79 0.98
N VAL A 330 -10.50 42.72 1.43
CA VAL A 330 -9.05 42.50 1.26
C VAL A 330 -8.59 42.25 -0.18
N VAL A 331 -9.53 42.02 -1.09
CA VAL A 331 -9.28 41.82 -2.53
C VAL A 331 -9.87 42.95 -3.36
N GLY A 332 -10.22 44.09 -2.74
CA GLY A 332 -10.70 45.27 -3.46
C GLY A 332 -12.13 45.12 -4.01
N GLN A 333 -12.89 44.13 -3.56
CA GLN A 333 -14.30 44.02 -3.88
C GLN A 333 -15.09 45.09 -3.11
N LEU A 334 -15.97 45.81 -3.81
CA LEU A 334 -16.85 46.81 -3.19
C LEU A 334 -17.85 46.10 -2.26
N MET A 335 -17.75 46.39 -0.96
CA MET A 335 -18.66 45.85 0.05
C MET A 335 -19.84 46.79 0.30
N GLY A 336 -19.61 48.10 0.17
CA GLY A 336 -20.64 49.12 0.34
C GLY A 336 -20.07 50.52 0.47
N ILE A 337 -20.93 51.48 0.78
CA ILE A 337 -20.56 52.86 1.07
C ILE A 337 -21.02 53.23 2.48
N SER A 338 -20.24 54.04 3.17
CA SER A 338 -20.63 54.71 4.40
C SER A 338 -20.89 56.18 4.09
N SER A 339 -22.11 56.65 4.31
CA SER A 339 -22.50 58.06 4.11
C SER A 339 -23.14 58.58 5.40
N ASN A 340 -22.61 59.69 5.93
CA ASN A 340 -23.08 60.30 7.18
C ASN A 340 -23.21 59.27 8.34
N GLY A 341 -22.25 58.35 8.46
CA GLY A 341 -22.23 57.31 9.50
C GLY A 341 -23.15 56.11 9.26
N HIS A 342 -23.90 56.07 8.14
CA HIS A 342 -24.77 54.95 7.78
C HIS A 342 -24.10 54.08 6.72
N TYR A 343 -24.00 52.78 6.98
CA TYR A 343 -23.46 51.81 6.02
C TYR A 343 -24.57 51.26 5.12
N VAL A 344 -24.37 51.40 3.81
CA VAL A 344 -25.23 50.82 2.78
C VAL A 344 -24.44 49.74 2.04
N PRO A 345 -24.86 48.47 2.08
CA PRO A 345 -24.17 47.38 1.41
C PRO A 345 -24.33 47.47 -0.11
N ALA A 346 -23.34 46.96 -0.85
CA ALA A 346 -23.22 47.14 -2.30
C ALA A 346 -24.37 46.53 -3.12
N ASP A 347 -25.05 45.52 -2.59
CA ASP A 347 -26.24 44.89 -3.17
C ASP A 347 -27.46 45.82 -3.22
N LYS A 348 -27.46 46.88 -2.38
CA LYS A 348 -28.53 47.88 -2.30
C LYS A 348 -28.19 49.20 -3.00
N LEU A 349 -27.01 49.30 -3.62
CA LEU A 349 -26.58 50.49 -4.36
C LEU A 349 -27.10 50.46 -5.80
N SER A 350 -27.50 51.62 -6.31
CA SER A 350 -27.88 51.78 -7.72
C SER A 350 -26.65 51.72 -8.63
N GLU A 351 -26.84 51.37 -9.91
CA GLU A 351 -25.74 51.30 -10.89
C GLU A 351 -25.03 52.65 -11.08
N ALA A 352 -25.72 53.78 -10.88
CA ALA A 352 -25.13 55.11 -10.91
C ALA A 352 -24.19 55.38 -9.71
N GLU A 353 -24.50 54.80 -8.54
CA GLU A 353 -23.67 54.92 -7.32
C GLU A 353 -22.48 53.96 -7.31
N LYS A 354 -22.52 52.90 -8.12
CA LYS A 354 -21.39 51.98 -8.32
C LYS A 354 -20.38 52.47 -9.37
N ALA A 355 -20.79 53.38 -10.26
CA ALA A 355 -20.01 53.85 -11.40
C ALA A 355 -19.31 55.21 -11.19
N GLY A 356 -19.64 55.93 -10.10
CA GLY A 356 -18.99 57.17 -9.69
C GLY A 356 -17.92 56.92 -8.63
#